data_AF-A0A5A8D649-F1
#
_entry.id   AF-A0A5A8D649-F1
#
_cell.length_a   1.000
_cell.length_b   1.000
_cell.length_c   1.000
_cell.angle_alpha   90.00
_cell.angle_beta   90.00
_cell.angle_gamma   90.00
#
_symmetry.space_group_name_H-M   'P 1'
#
loop_
_entity.id
_entity.type
_entity.pdbx_description
1 polymer ?
#
loop_
_entity_poly.entity_id
_entity_poly.type
_entity_poly.pdbx_seq_one_letter_code
_entity_poly.pdbx_strand_id
1 'polypeptide(L)'
;MSFWDGLTSKVEGYRAGQQAKKSDEIFKAQMDYMQRISVFTLGNFVEMMSEIKAQSGVEGWSKMFRTKEQQDQLEQVMIDVKVGEQLLPQELRNPTLVGRRQRLRMASDAGVDVAKVNAFFRNFEQTVSIHRWVQRRSSEGLPIPKTMDEFLRMSSTDSKGLSGMQGAKQGKGRGRLGMTSQLGW
;
A
#
# COMPACT_ATOMS: atom_id res chain seq x y z
N MET A 1 -9.19 0.64 4.15
CA MET A 1 -7.90 0.54 4.86
C MET A 1 -6.92 -0.15 3.95
N SER A 2 -5.70 0.36 3.86
CA SER A 2 -4.60 -0.25 3.12
C SER A 2 -3.99 -1.42 3.90
N PHE A 3 -3.25 -2.30 3.22
CA PHE A 3 -2.41 -3.33 3.86
C PHE A 3 -1.47 -2.72 4.90
N TRP A 4 -0.92 -1.54 4.61
CA TRP A 4 -0.03 -0.80 5.51
C TRP A 4 -0.79 -0.23 6.72
N ASP A 5 -2.02 0.27 6.56
CA ASP A 5 -2.83 0.77 7.68
C ASP A 5 -3.09 -0.36 8.71
N GLY A 6 -3.38 -1.56 8.21
CA GLY A 6 -3.61 -2.75 9.04
C GLY A 6 -2.35 -3.35 9.69
N LEU A 7 -1.17 -3.00 9.18
CA LEU A 7 0.10 -3.26 9.83
C LEU A 7 0.42 -2.22 10.91
N THR A 8 0.07 -0.95 10.67
CA THR A 8 0.27 0.12 11.66
C THR A 8 -0.68 0.03 12.86
N SER A 9 -1.91 -0.46 12.66
CA SER A 9 -2.87 -0.70 13.76
C SER A 9 -2.41 -1.81 14.73
N LYS A 10 -1.51 -2.71 14.29
CA LYS A 10 -0.91 -3.75 15.14
C LYS A 10 0.09 -3.20 16.16
N VAL A 11 0.68 -2.02 15.93
CA VAL A 11 1.70 -1.44 16.83
C VAL A 11 1.08 -0.99 18.16
N GLU A 12 -0.21 -0.63 18.19
CA GLU A 12 -0.87 -0.15 19.40
C GLU A 12 -1.42 -1.26 20.31
N GLY A 13 -1.47 -2.53 19.84
CA GLY A 13 -2.27 -3.57 20.50
C GLY A 13 -1.60 -4.89 20.88
N TYR A 14 -0.35 -5.17 20.51
CA TYR A 14 0.23 -6.50 20.72
C TYR A 14 1.64 -6.50 21.35
N ARG A 15 1.69 -6.83 22.64
CA ARG A 15 2.92 -7.32 23.30
C ARG A 15 2.71 -8.77 23.75
N ALA A 16 3.29 -9.72 23.02
CA ALA A 16 4.02 -10.89 23.57
C ALA A 16 4.44 -11.92 22.48
N GLY A 17 5.75 -12.17 22.34
CA GLY A 17 6.30 -13.45 21.85
C GLY A 17 6.63 -13.59 20.35
N GLN A 18 7.00 -14.82 19.96
CA GLN A 18 7.59 -15.25 18.67
C GLN A 18 6.89 -14.73 17.40
N GLN A 19 5.60 -14.38 17.48
CA GLN A 19 4.83 -13.83 16.36
C GLN A 19 5.33 -12.45 15.93
N ALA A 20 5.73 -11.60 16.89
CA ALA A 20 6.28 -10.26 16.59
C ALA A 20 7.64 -10.36 15.89
N LYS A 21 8.48 -11.31 16.30
CA LYS A 21 9.77 -11.58 15.65
C LYS A 21 9.57 -12.05 14.21
N LYS A 22 8.62 -12.96 13.97
CA LYS A 22 8.27 -13.39 12.61
C LYS A 22 7.75 -12.25 11.74
N SER A 23 6.92 -11.35 12.28
CA SER A 23 6.44 -10.19 11.51
C SER A 23 7.55 -9.21 11.18
N ASP A 24 8.50 -8.99 12.09
CA ASP A 24 9.66 -8.14 11.84
C ASP A 24 10.61 -8.77 10.82
N GLU A 25 10.82 -10.08 10.86
CA GLU A 25 11.60 -10.82 9.86
C GLU A 25 10.99 -10.72 8.46
N ILE A 26 9.66 -10.90 8.34
CA ILE A 26 8.93 -10.74 7.07
C ILE A 26 9.03 -9.29 6.59
N PHE A 27 8.81 -8.32 7.47
CA PHE A 27 8.91 -6.90 7.13
C PHE A 27 10.31 -6.55 6.64
N LYS A 28 11.35 -7.00 7.35
CA LYS A 28 12.74 -6.79 6.95
C LYS A 28 13.00 -7.41 5.57
N ALA A 29 12.56 -8.64 5.33
CA ALA A 29 12.71 -9.28 4.02
C ALA A 29 12.03 -8.47 2.90
N GLN A 30 10.86 -7.88 3.17
CA GLN A 30 10.18 -6.98 2.23
C GLN A 30 10.98 -5.70 1.97
N MET A 31 11.55 -5.07 3.01
CA MET A 31 12.39 -3.88 2.84
C MET A 31 13.68 -4.20 2.08
N ASP A 32 14.32 -5.34 2.37
CA ASP A 32 15.50 -5.83 1.65
C ASP A 32 15.16 -6.11 0.18
N TYR A 33 14.00 -6.69 -0.12
CA TYR A 33 13.52 -6.89 -1.49
C TYR A 33 13.31 -5.55 -2.20
N MET A 34 12.59 -4.62 -1.58
CA MET A 34 12.36 -3.27 -2.13
C MET A 34 13.67 -2.51 -2.37
N GLN A 35 14.69 -2.73 -1.55
CA GLN A 35 16.02 -2.16 -1.73
C GLN A 35 16.75 -2.75 -2.95
N ARG A 36 16.54 -4.03 -3.26
CA ARG A 36 17.24 -4.72 -4.36
C ARG A 36 16.65 -4.44 -5.73
N ILE A 37 15.32 -4.30 -5.83
CA ILE A 37 14.66 -4.09 -7.12
C ILE A 37 14.69 -2.61 -7.52
N SER A 38 15.08 -2.32 -8.76
CA SER A 38 15.17 -0.94 -9.26
C SER A 38 13.81 -0.33 -9.61
N VAL A 39 12.85 -1.14 -10.02
CA VAL A 39 11.50 -0.72 -10.43
C VAL A 39 10.46 -1.62 -9.78
N PHE A 40 9.46 -1.01 -9.15
CA PHE A 40 8.31 -1.72 -8.58
C PHE A 40 7.11 -1.64 -9.54
N THR A 41 6.74 -2.76 -10.14
CA THR A 41 5.64 -2.87 -11.12
C THR A 41 4.38 -3.49 -10.50
N LEU A 42 3.27 -3.46 -11.24
CA LEU A 42 2.05 -4.18 -10.82
C LEU A 42 2.29 -5.69 -10.73
N GLY A 43 3.17 -6.25 -11.58
CA GLY A 43 3.60 -7.64 -11.47
C GLY A 43 4.21 -7.96 -10.10
N ASN A 44 5.14 -7.13 -9.63
CA ASN A 44 5.76 -7.31 -8.30
C ASN A 44 4.73 -7.18 -7.17
N PHE A 45 3.76 -6.28 -7.33
CA PHE A 45 2.69 -6.10 -6.35
C PHE A 45 1.75 -7.32 -6.28
N VAL A 46 1.34 -7.86 -7.42
CA VAL A 46 0.50 -9.06 -7.49
C VAL A 46 1.23 -10.26 -6.90
N GLU A 47 2.50 -10.46 -7.23
CA GLU A 47 3.34 -11.51 -6.65
C GLU A 47 3.40 -11.40 -5.13
N MET A 48 3.63 -10.19 -4.60
CA MET A 48 3.62 -9.93 -3.16
C MET A 48 2.27 -10.30 -2.50
N MET A 49 1.14 -9.96 -3.14
CA MET A 49 -0.18 -10.34 -2.62
C MET A 49 -0.43 -11.85 -2.68
N SER A 50 0.01 -12.52 -3.76
CA SER A 50 -0.09 -13.96 -3.91
C SER A 50 0.77 -14.72 -2.89
N GLU A 51 1.96 -14.22 -2.56
CA GLU A 51 2.78 -14.76 -1.49
C GLU A 51 2.10 -14.59 -0.12
N ILE A 52 1.53 -13.43 0.17
CA ILE A 52 0.76 -13.22 1.41
C ILE A 52 -0.43 -14.19 1.46
N LYS A 53 -1.16 -14.39 0.36
CA LYS A 53 -2.22 -15.40 0.27
C LYS A 53 -1.72 -16.83 0.50
N ALA A 54 -0.58 -17.20 -0.08
CA ALA A 54 0.01 -18.53 0.09
C ALA A 54 0.48 -18.76 1.54
N GLN A 55 1.18 -17.79 2.12
CA GLN A 55 1.67 -17.84 3.50
C GLN A 55 0.54 -17.78 4.53
N SER A 56 -0.57 -17.11 4.21
CA SER A 56 -1.77 -17.04 5.06
C SER A 56 -2.61 -18.30 5.03
N GLY A 57 -2.28 -19.31 4.21
CA GLY A 57 -2.81 -20.67 4.28
C GLY A 57 -4.32 -20.72 4.44
N VAL A 58 -5.05 -20.63 3.32
CA VAL A 58 -6.52 -20.47 3.22
C VAL A 58 -7.34 -21.48 4.05
N GLU A 59 -6.76 -22.55 4.58
CA GLU A 59 -7.46 -23.54 5.42
C GLU A 59 -7.00 -23.59 6.90
N GLY A 60 -5.82 -23.06 7.25
CA GLY A 60 -5.22 -23.25 8.58
C GLY A 60 -5.25 -22.03 9.50
N TRP A 61 -5.11 -20.82 8.95
CA TRP A 61 -4.91 -19.59 9.75
C TRP A 61 -6.14 -18.70 9.83
N SER A 62 -7.18 -18.93 9.02
CA SER A 62 -8.48 -18.25 9.17
C SER A 62 -9.05 -18.40 10.58
N LYS A 63 -8.79 -19.54 11.24
CA LYS A 63 -9.13 -19.83 12.65
C LYS A 63 -8.25 -19.07 13.67
N MET A 64 -7.08 -18.56 13.26
CA MET A 64 -6.22 -17.72 14.10
C MET A 64 -6.61 -16.23 14.07
N PHE A 65 -7.30 -15.78 13.01
CA PHE A 65 -7.80 -14.41 12.92
C PHE A 65 -9.09 -14.23 13.73
N ARG A 66 -8.90 -13.94 15.02
CA ARG A 66 -9.97 -13.84 16.02
C ARG A 66 -10.74 -12.52 15.96
N THR A 67 -10.18 -11.49 15.34
CA THR A 67 -10.80 -10.16 15.27
C THR A 67 -11.38 -9.88 13.89
N LYS A 68 -12.47 -9.11 13.86
CA LYS A 68 -13.13 -8.67 12.62
C LYS A 68 -12.16 -7.95 11.68
N GLU A 69 -11.30 -7.09 12.23
CA GLU A 69 -10.29 -6.36 11.45
C GLU A 69 -9.34 -7.28 10.69
N GLN A 70 -8.89 -8.37 11.32
CA GLN A 70 -8.00 -9.33 10.67
C GLN A 70 -8.69 -10.10 9.55
N GLN A 71 -9.98 -10.40 9.72
CA GLN A 71 -10.79 -11.05 8.69
C GLN A 71 -11.01 -10.10 7.50
N ASP A 72 -11.32 -8.83 7.77
CA ASP A 72 -11.48 -7.79 6.74
C ASP A 72 -10.16 -7.59 5.95
N GLN A 73 -9.00 -7.65 6.62
CA GLN A 73 -7.69 -7.59 5.97
C GLN A 73 -7.45 -8.78 5.04
N LEU A 74 -7.77 -10.00 5.49
CA LEU A 74 -7.62 -11.21 4.68
C LEU A 74 -8.56 -11.18 3.47
N GLU A 75 -9.81 -10.75 3.67
CA GLU A 75 -10.76 -10.56 2.57
C GLU A 75 -10.21 -9.56 1.54
N GLN A 76 -9.62 -8.45 1.99
CA GLN A 76 -9.02 -7.48 1.09
C GLN A 76 -7.83 -8.06 0.32
N VAL A 77 -6.97 -8.86 0.94
CA VAL A 77 -5.87 -9.55 0.23
C VAL A 77 -6.42 -10.52 -0.82
N MET A 78 -7.47 -11.28 -0.50
CA MET A 78 -8.09 -12.18 -1.47
C MET A 78 -8.69 -11.43 -2.66
N ILE A 79 -9.34 -10.29 -2.41
CA ILE A 79 -9.85 -9.40 -3.45
C ILE A 79 -8.70 -8.85 -4.30
N ASP A 80 -7.62 -8.39 -3.66
CA ASP A 80 -6.46 -7.80 -4.34
C ASP A 80 -5.78 -8.84 -5.27
N VAL A 81 -5.65 -10.10 -4.83
CA VAL A 81 -5.17 -11.19 -5.69
C VAL A 81 -6.12 -11.43 -6.87
N LYS A 82 -7.43 -11.49 -6.61
CA LYS A 82 -8.43 -11.74 -7.66
C LYS A 82 -8.45 -10.64 -8.72
N VAL A 83 -8.30 -9.38 -8.31
CA VAL A 83 -8.15 -8.22 -9.21
C VAL A 83 -6.84 -8.32 -9.98
N GLY A 84 -5.75 -8.68 -9.29
CA GLY A 84 -4.43 -8.90 -9.88
C GLY A 84 -4.43 -9.94 -11.01
N GLU A 85 -5.18 -11.03 -10.85
CA GLU A 85 -5.35 -12.08 -11.86
C GLU A 85 -6.03 -11.59 -13.16
N GLN A 86 -6.74 -10.44 -13.13
CA GLN A 86 -7.41 -9.87 -14.31
C GLN A 86 -6.52 -8.91 -15.12
N LEU A 87 -5.32 -8.60 -14.63
CA LEU A 87 -4.37 -7.74 -15.32
C LEU A 87 -3.79 -8.45 -16.55
N LEU A 88 -3.73 -7.74 -17.66
CA LEU A 88 -3.07 -8.22 -18.87
C LEU A 88 -1.54 -8.12 -18.74
N PRO A 89 -0.75 -8.93 -19.47
CA PRO A 89 0.72 -8.91 -19.40
C PRO A 89 1.35 -7.53 -19.60
N GLN A 90 0.77 -6.71 -20.48
CA GLN A 90 1.20 -5.33 -20.73
C GLN A 90 0.84 -4.37 -19.59
N GLU A 91 -0.31 -4.58 -18.93
CA GLU A 91 -0.78 -3.79 -17.79
C GLU A 91 0.07 -4.07 -16.55
N LEU A 92 0.51 -5.33 -16.35
CA LEU A 92 1.41 -5.72 -15.25
C LEU A 92 2.74 -4.93 -15.26
N ARG A 93 3.25 -4.63 -16.45
CA ARG A 93 4.52 -3.91 -16.63
C ARG A 93 4.34 -2.41 -16.62
N ASN A 94 3.20 -1.92 -17.12
CA ASN A 94 2.94 -0.50 -17.25
C ASN A 94 1.56 -0.12 -16.65
N PRO A 95 1.56 0.35 -15.38
CA PRO A 95 0.33 0.76 -14.69
C PRO A 95 -0.42 1.89 -15.39
N THR A 96 0.25 2.71 -16.21
CA THR A 96 -0.39 3.83 -16.92
C THR A 96 -1.39 3.38 -17.98
N LEU A 97 -1.33 2.11 -18.41
CA LEU A 97 -2.29 1.52 -19.34
C LEU A 97 -3.64 1.22 -18.66
N VAL A 98 -3.72 1.26 -17.33
CA VAL A 98 -4.91 0.91 -16.57
C VAL A 98 -5.75 2.15 -16.26
N GLY A 99 -6.54 2.55 -17.25
CA GLY A 99 -7.55 3.61 -17.13
C GLY A 99 -8.90 3.11 -16.59
N ARG A 100 -9.90 4.00 -16.60
CA ARG A 100 -11.27 3.70 -16.13
C ARG A 100 -11.87 2.46 -16.79
N ARG A 101 -11.70 2.30 -18.11
CA ARG A 101 -12.27 1.18 -18.87
C ARG A 101 -11.70 -0.16 -18.40
N GLN A 102 -10.39 -0.23 -18.21
CA GLN A 102 -9.68 -1.41 -17.73
C GLN A 102 -10.12 -1.77 -16.30
N ARG A 103 -10.28 -0.77 -15.42
CA ARG A 103 -10.77 -1.02 -14.06
C ARG A 103 -12.21 -1.55 -14.02
N LEU A 104 -13.09 -1.06 -14.90
CA LEU A 104 -14.45 -1.60 -15.03
C LEU A 104 -14.45 -3.05 -15.55
N ARG A 105 -13.59 -3.36 -16.54
CA ARG A 105 -13.38 -4.73 -17.02
C ARG A 105 -12.93 -5.65 -15.89
N MET A 106 -11.89 -5.26 -15.15
CA MET A 106 -11.37 -6.04 -14.02
C MET A 106 -12.43 -6.26 -12.94
N ALA A 107 -13.24 -5.24 -12.62
CA ALA A 107 -14.33 -5.34 -11.65
C ALA A 107 -15.38 -6.38 -12.09
N SER A 108 -15.77 -6.34 -13.37
CA SER A 108 -16.69 -7.30 -13.98
C SER A 108 -16.12 -8.72 -13.97
N ASP A 109 -14.89 -8.90 -14.49
CA ASP A 109 -14.25 -10.21 -14.62
C ASP A 109 -13.95 -10.85 -13.25
N ALA A 110 -13.54 -10.02 -12.27
CA ALA A 110 -13.34 -10.47 -10.89
C ALA A 110 -14.64 -10.56 -10.09
N GLY A 111 -15.79 -10.12 -10.59
CA GLY A 111 -17.06 -10.10 -9.85
C GLY A 111 -16.99 -9.33 -8.53
N VAL A 112 -16.36 -8.14 -8.55
CA VAL A 112 -16.20 -7.25 -7.39
C VAL A 112 -16.63 -5.82 -7.74
N ASP A 113 -16.88 -4.99 -6.71
CA ASP A 113 -17.16 -3.58 -6.93
C ASP A 113 -15.94 -2.82 -7.47
N VAL A 114 -16.15 -1.86 -8.39
CA VAL A 114 -15.06 -1.03 -8.94
C VAL A 114 -14.32 -0.23 -7.86
N ALA A 115 -14.95 0.08 -6.74
CA ALA A 115 -14.32 0.70 -5.58
C ALA A 115 -13.22 -0.20 -4.97
N LYS A 116 -13.39 -1.53 -5.01
CA LYS A 116 -12.38 -2.50 -4.58
C LYS A 116 -11.20 -2.53 -5.55
N VAL A 117 -11.46 -2.49 -6.86
CA VAL A 117 -10.40 -2.33 -7.88
C VAL A 117 -9.64 -1.02 -7.68
N ASN A 118 -10.34 0.08 -7.41
CA ASN A 118 -9.70 1.35 -7.11
C ASN A 118 -8.88 1.30 -5.81
N ALA A 119 -9.29 0.51 -4.81
CA ALA A 119 -8.52 0.30 -3.58
C ALA A 119 -7.22 -0.45 -3.87
N PHE A 120 -7.26 -1.50 -4.69
CA PHE A 120 -6.08 -2.22 -5.17
C PHE A 120 -5.04 -1.26 -5.78
N PHE A 121 -5.47 -0.36 -6.68
CA PHE A 121 -4.54 0.61 -7.29
C PHE A 121 -4.00 1.65 -6.30
N ARG A 122 -4.79 2.08 -5.30
CA ARG A 122 -4.29 2.96 -4.23
C ARG A 122 -3.23 2.26 -3.36
N ASN A 123 -3.46 0.99 -3.02
CA ASN A 123 -2.50 0.18 -2.26
C ASN A 123 -1.19 0.00 -3.04
N PHE A 124 -1.29 -0.21 -4.36
CA PHE A 124 -0.14 -0.25 -5.25
C PHE A 124 0.64 1.08 -5.24
N GLU A 125 -0.03 2.22 -5.43
CA GLU A 125 0.61 3.55 -5.43
C GLU A 125 1.29 3.88 -4.09
N GLN A 126 0.68 3.48 -2.98
CA GLN A 126 1.30 3.61 -1.65
C GLN A 126 2.57 2.77 -1.55
N THR A 127 2.54 1.53 -2.03
CA THR A 127 3.70 0.63 -2.01
C THR A 127 4.82 1.13 -2.92
N VAL A 128 4.49 1.72 -4.08
CA VAL A 128 5.46 2.41 -4.95
C VAL A 128 6.12 3.59 -4.22
N SER A 129 5.35 4.34 -3.43
CA SER A 129 5.89 5.47 -2.66
C SER A 129 6.89 5.00 -1.60
N ILE A 130 6.61 3.87 -0.94
CA ILE A 130 7.54 3.23 0.00
C ILE A 130 8.78 2.71 -0.73
N HIS A 131 8.62 2.04 -1.87
CA HIS A 131 9.74 1.55 -2.68
C HIS A 131 10.69 2.69 -3.08
N ARG A 132 10.14 3.81 -3.59
CA ARG A 132 10.94 5.00 -3.93
C ARG A 132 11.68 5.58 -2.74
N TRP A 133 11.03 5.59 -1.57
CA TRP A 133 11.63 6.05 -0.33
C TRP A 133 12.81 5.14 0.10
N VAL A 134 12.62 3.82 0.06
CA VAL A 134 13.68 2.83 0.34
C VAL A 134 14.85 2.98 -0.63
N GLN A 135 14.58 3.08 -1.93
CA GLN A 135 15.60 3.27 -2.96
C GLN A 135 16.42 4.53 -2.73
N ARG A 136 15.76 5.66 -2.46
CA ARG A 136 16.44 6.93 -2.14
C ARG A 136 17.36 6.76 -0.93
N ARG A 137 16.84 6.22 0.18
CA ARG A 137 17.65 6.01 1.39
C ARG A 137 18.86 5.12 1.14
N SER A 138 18.67 4.04 0.39
CA SER A 138 19.76 3.16 -0.01
C SER A 138 20.82 3.90 -0.83
N SER A 139 20.41 4.73 -1.79
CA SER A 139 21.35 5.51 -2.62
C SER A 139 22.10 6.58 -1.84
N GLU A 140 21.51 7.09 -0.75
CA GLU A 140 22.10 8.09 0.15
C GLU A 140 22.91 7.44 1.29
N GLY A 141 23.06 6.11 1.33
CA GLY A 141 23.74 5.39 2.41
C GLY A 141 23.03 5.48 3.76
N LEU A 142 21.74 5.85 3.77
CA LEU A 142 20.93 5.96 4.97
C LEU A 142 20.41 4.58 5.41
N PRO A 143 20.19 4.36 6.71
CA PRO A 143 19.67 3.08 7.20
C PRO A 143 18.28 2.80 6.63
N ILE A 144 18.04 1.54 6.28
CA ILE A 144 16.72 1.00 5.91
C ILE A 144 16.06 0.43 7.18
N PRO A 145 14.78 0.70 7.43
CA PRO A 145 14.10 0.19 8.61
C PRO A 145 14.04 -1.34 8.59
N LYS A 146 14.26 -1.96 9.74
CA LYS A 146 14.20 -3.41 9.92
C LYS A 146 12.90 -3.86 10.59
N THR A 147 12.17 -2.93 11.19
CA THR A 147 10.87 -3.17 11.84
C THR A 147 9.85 -2.13 11.40
N MET A 148 8.57 -2.43 11.61
CA MET A 148 7.48 -1.50 11.33
C MET A 148 7.62 -0.20 12.15
N ASP A 149 8.00 -0.31 13.43
CA ASP A 149 8.17 0.85 14.31
C ASP A 149 9.30 1.76 13.82
N GLU A 150 10.41 1.17 13.37
CA GLU A 150 11.50 1.92 12.75
C GLU A 150 11.00 2.61 11.47
N PHE A 151 10.25 1.91 10.64
CA PHE A 151 9.67 2.50 9.44
C PHE A 151 8.79 3.70 9.75
N LEU A 152 7.83 3.57 10.67
CA LEU A 152 6.93 4.66 11.06
C LEU A 152 7.69 5.87 11.61
N ARG A 153 8.66 5.63 12.48
CA ARG A 153 9.50 6.68 13.05
C ARG A 153 10.36 7.35 11.97
N MET A 154 10.97 6.57 11.09
CA MET A 154 11.87 7.09 10.06
C MET A 154 11.10 7.81 8.95
N SER A 155 9.95 7.28 8.51
CA SER A 155 9.13 7.90 7.48
C SER A 155 8.49 9.22 7.93
N SER A 156 8.21 9.37 9.23
CA SER A 156 7.63 10.60 9.80
C SER A 156 8.67 11.68 10.10
N THR A 157 9.93 11.30 10.37
CA THR A 157 11.03 12.23 10.66
C THR A 157 11.90 12.56 9.45
N ASP A 158 11.82 11.77 8.37
CA ASP A 158 12.51 12.03 7.12
C ASP A 158 11.93 13.30 6.48
N SER A 159 12.76 14.33 6.36
CA SER A 159 12.38 15.64 5.81
C SER A 159 11.86 15.57 4.38
N LYS A 160 12.28 14.55 3.61
CA LYS A 160 11.81 14.31 2.23
C LYS A 160 10.61 13.34 2.19
N GLY A 161 10.27 12.71 3.33
CA GLY A 161 9.08 11.89 3.56
C GLY A 161 8.81 10.76 2.57
N LEU A 162 7.63 10.13 2.69
CA LEU A 162 7.03 9.29 1.66
C LEU A 162 6.44 10.20 0.57
N SER A 163 7.22 10.47 -0.47
CA SER A 163 6.77 11.27 -1.62
C SER A 163 5.54 10.62 -2.25
N GLY A 164 4.37 11.27 -2.15
CA GLY A 164 3.10 10.79 -2.71
C GLY A 164 1.96 10.56 -1.71
N MET A 165 2.22 10.50 -0.39
CA MET A 165 1.17 10.28 0.61
C MET A 165 0.41 11.56 1.03
N GLN A 166 0.93 12.75 0.71
CA GLN A 166 0.32 14.05 1.03
C GLN A 166 -0.80 14.51 0.08
N GLY A 167 -1.20 13.70 -0.91
CA GLY A 167 -2.20 14.09 -1.92
C GLY A 167 -3.67 13.87 -1.54
N ALA A 168 -3.99 13.18 -0.43
CA ALA A 168 -5.37 12.77 -0.12
C ALA A 168 -6.08 13.64 0.95
N LYS A 169 -5.46 14.72 1.42
CA LYS A 169 -6.11 15.73 2.28
C LYS A 169 -5.75 17.16 1.83
N GLN A 170 -6.23 17.55 0.65
CA GLN A 170 -6.56 18.96 0.39
C GLN A 170 -7.54 19.05 -0.78
N GLY A 171 -8.82 19.15 -0.43
CA GLY A 171 -9.91 19.20 -1.39
C GLY A 171 -11.17 19.80 -0.77
N LYS A 172 -11.10 21.06 -0.31
CA LYS A 172 -12.14 22.10 -0.41
C LYS A 172 -11.87 23.23 0.60
N GLY A 173 -11.12 24.23 0.14
CA GLY A 173 -11.18 25.59 0.65
C GLY A 173 -11.48 26.53 -0.52
N ARG A 174 -12.69 26.45 -1.08
CA ARG A 174 -13.21 27.54 -1.93
C ARG A 174 -13.49 28.72 -1.00
N GLY A 175 -12.45 29.45 -0.62
CA GLY A 175 -12.55 30.76 0.00
C GLY A 175 -12.79 31.80 -1.10
N ARG A 176 -14.05 31.97 -1.50
CA ARG A 176 -14.49 33.10 -2.32
C ARG A 176 -15.09 34.12 -1.36
N LEU A 177 -14.27 35.06 -0.90
CA LEU A 177 -14.58 36.30 -0.17
C LEU A 177 -13.25 37.07 -0.27
N GLY A 178 -13.09 38.11 -1.07
CA GLY A 178 -13.92 39.28 -1.23
C GLY A 178 -12.99 40.46 -0.91
N MET A 179 -12.42 41.09 -1.94
CA MET A 179 -11.68 42.35 -1.81
C MET A 179 -11.63 43.02 -3.18
N THR A 180 -12.75 43.64 -3.56
CA THR A 180 -12.76 44.76 -4.49
C THR A 180 -12.87 46.02 -3.65
N SER A 181 -11.78 46.78 -3.55
CA SER A 181 -11.82 48.21 -3.24
C SER A 181 -10.54 48.86 -3.74
N GLN A 182 -10.70 50.05 -4.33
CA GLN A 182 -9.70 51.01 -4.84
C GLN A 182 -9.15 50.71 -6.25
N LEU A 183 -9.14 51.59 -7.27
CA LEU A 183 -9.44 53.03 -7.53
C LEU A 183 -9.86 53.11 -9.03
N GLY A 184 -10.45 54.13 -9.63
CA GLY A 184 -10.73 55.53 -9.33
C GLY A 184 -11.32 56.20 -10.59
N TRP A 185 -11.99 57.35 -10.38
CA TRP A 185 -12.57 58.30 -11.36
C TRP A 185 -13.65 57.80 -12.31
#